data_AF-A0AA38KKY7-F1
#
_entry.id   AF-A0AA38KKY7-F1
#
_cell.length_a   1.000
_cell.length_b   1.000
_cell.length_c   1.000
_cell.angle_alpha   90.00
_cell.angle_beta   90.00
_cell.angle_gamma   90.00
#
_symmetry.space_group_name_H-M   'P 1'
#
loop_
_entity.id
_entity.type
_entity.pdbx_description
1 polymer ?
#
loop_
_entity_poly.entity_id
_entity_poly.type
_entity_poly.pdbx_seq_one_letter_code
_entity_poly.pdbx_strand_id
1 'polypeptide(L)'
;CGSLNISVCPPTETDLPLGKTLVVVIYNPLGWKREQIIKVPVNSESLTVKDSDDNTVESQLVPLRNWTVNVGISSDKVALFSLFFPVSVPPFGFRTYTISKENGSRSVFSTIQTALVNESRTFEAGPGNLKMSFSSISGQLQQISNYRTG
;
A
#
# COMPACT_ATOMS: atom_id res chain seq x y z
N CYS A 1 -11.36 8.95 -6.97
CA CYS A 1 -10.08 9.08 -7.68
C CYS A 1 -10.05 8.12 -8.85
N GLY A 2 -10.06 8.62 -10.10
CA GLY A 2 -10.08 7.78 -11.31
C GLY A 2 -8.70 7.36 -11.83
N SER A 3 -7.62 7.97 -11.32
CA SER A 3 -6.27 7.87 -11.88
C SER A 3 -5.27 7.19 -10.92
N LEU A 4 -5.75 6.25 -10.10
CA LEU A 4 -4.89 5.50 -9.16
C LEU A 4 -3.85 4.61 -9.88
N ASN A 5 -4.06 4.30 -11.17
CA ASN A 5 -3.11 3.57 -12.01
C ASN A 5 -1.78 4.32 -12.19
N ILE A 6 -1.83 5.64 -12.30
CA ILE A 6 -0.68 6.54 -12.38
C ILE A 6 -0.33 7.14 -11.00
N SER A 7 -0.88 6.57 -9.94
CA SER A 7 -0.70 7.04 -8.54
C SER A 7 -1.13 8.50 -8.32
N VAL A 8 -2.20 8.95 -9.01
CA VAL A 8 -2.77 10.29 -8.86
C VAL A 8 -4.14 10.26 -8.17
N CYS A 9 -4.26 10.97 -7.06
CA CYS A 9 -5.49 11.18 -6.28
C CYS A 9 -5.41 12.50 -5.49
N PRO A 10 -5.84 13.63 -6.06
CA PRO A 10 -5.69 14.94 -5.45
C PRO A 10 -6.22 15.08 -4.00
N PRO A 11 -7.35 14.47 -3.61
CA PRO A 11 -7.84 14.53 -2.22
C PRO A 11 -6.93 13.88 -1.18
N THR A 12 -6.02 12.99 -1.59
CA THR A 12 -5.13 12.25 -0.67
C THR A 12 -3.68 12.71 -0.78
N GLU A 13 -3.36 13.52 -1.79
CA GLU A 13 -2.05 14.10 -2.05
C GLU A 13 -1.84 15.46 -1.38
N THR A 14 -2.90 16.07 -0.85
CA THR A 14 -2.73 17.25 0.00
C THR A 14 -2.01 16.87 1.29
N ASP A 15 -0.96 17.61 1.65
CA ASP A 15 -0.28 17.38 2.93
C ASP A 15 -1.30 17.54 4.07
N LEU A 16 -1.40 16.50 4.91
CA LEU A 16 -2.37 16.43 5.99
C LEU A 16 -1.84 17.23 7.19
N PRO A 17 -2.52 18.31 7.62
CA PRO A 17 -2.11 19.04 8.81
C PRO A 17 -2.16 18.15 10.05
N LEU A 18 -1.28 18.42 11.02
CA LEU A 18 -1.27 17.71 12.29
C LEU A 18 -2.64 17.83 12.98
N GLY A 19 -3.20 16.70 13.44
CA GLY A 19 -4.52 16.66 14.08
C GLY A 19 -5.72 16.75 13.13
N LYS A 20 -5.51 16.78 11.80
CA LYS A 20 -6.57 16.56 10.81
C LYS A 20 -6.58 15.12 10.33
N THR A 21 -7.77 14.65 9.99
CA THR A 21 -8.03 13.29 9.51
C THR A 21 -8.59 13.35 8.09
N LEU A 22 -8.08 12.48 7.23
CA LEU A 22 -8.70 12.14 5.96
C LEU A 22 -9.63 10.95 6.19
N VAL A 23 -10.89 11.08 5.79
CA VAL A 23 -11.88 10.01 5.89
C VAL A 23 -11.96 9.27 4.55
N VAL A 24 -11.77 7.96 4.59
CA VAL A 24 -11.85 7.07 3.43
C VAL A 24 -13.04 6.13 3.62
N VAL A 25 -14.03 6.23 2.73
CA VAL A 25 -15.19 5.33 2.70
C VAL A 25 -14.99 4.32 1.59
N ILE A 26 -15.11 3.04 1.93
CA ILE A 26 -14.89 1.92 1.02
C ILE A 26 -16.19 1.17 0.88
N TYR A 27 -16.72 1.14 -0.33
CA TYR A 27 -17.95 0.45 -0.67
C TYR A 27 -17.66 -0.88 -1.36
N ASN A 28 -18.34 -1.94 -0.93
CA ASN A 28 -18.31 -3.24 -1.56
C ASN A 28 -19.61 -3.48 -2.34
N PRO A 29 -19.57 -3.45 -3.68
CA PRO A 29 -20.75 -3.72 -4.51
C PRO A 29 -21.09 -5.21 -4.62
N LEU A 30 -20.31 -6.11 -4.02
CA LEU A 30 -20.52 -7.56 -4.13
C LEU A 30 -21.46 -8.08 -3.05
N GLY A 31 -22.22 -9.15 -3.38
CA GLY A 31 -23.11 -9.83 -2.45
C GLY A 31 -22.43 -10.74 -1.41
N TRP A 32 -21.13 -10.58 -1.20
CA TRP A 32 -20.33 -11.37 -0.27
C TRP A 32 -19.25 -10.50 0.38
N LYS A 33 -18.78 -10.92 1.57
CA LYS A 33 -17.75 -10.21 2.32
C LYS A 33 -16.46 -10.15 1.50
N ARG A 34 -15.84 -8.98 1.44
CA ARG A 34 -14.60 -8.77 0.67
C ARG A 34 -13.48 -8.29 1.57
N GLU A 35 -12.37 -9.02 1.54
CA GLU A 35 -11.11 -8.63 2.16
C GLU A 35 -10.14 -8.23 1.06
N GLN A 36 -9.52 -7.06 1.21
CA GLN A 36 -8.65 -6.51 0.17
C GLN A 36 -7.62 -5.56 0.77
N ILE A 37 -6.45 -5.46 0.14
CA ILE A 37 -5.48 -4.40 0.43
C ILE A 37 -5.80 -3.22 -0.47
N ILE A 38 -6.01 -2.04 0.11
CA ILE A 38 -6.18 -0.81 -0.66
C ILE A 38 -4.88 -0.02 -0.72
N LYS A 39 -4.66 0.68 -1.84
CA LYS A 39 -3.50 1.52 -2.12
C LYS A 39 -3.97 2.97 -2.25
N VAL A 40 -3.39 3.88 -1.47
CA VAL A 40 -3.69 5.32 -1.52
C VAL A 40 -2.38 6.11 -1.69
N PRO A 41 -2.25 6.97 -2.70
CA PRO A 41 -1.09 7.85 -2.84
C PRO A 41 -1.16 8.99 -1.81
N VAL A 42 -0.07 9.25 -1.11
CA VAL A 42 0.02 10.20 0.02
C VAL A 42 1.35 10.96 0.01
N ASN A 43 1.38 12.11 0.70
CA ASN A 43 2.53 13.01 0.78
C ASN A 43 3.16 13.14 2.17
N SER A 44 2.78 12.29 3.11
CA SER A 44 3.32 12.31 4.48
C SER A 44 3.89 10.96 4.87
N GLU A 45 4.98 10.98 5.64
CA GLU A 45 5.73 9.80 6.10
C GLU A 45 5.15 9.17 7.38
N SER A 46 4.59 9.99 8.26
CA SER A 46 4.09 9.60 9.57
C SER A 46 2.56 9.55 9.56
N LEU A 47 2.00 8.49 9.01
CA LEU A 47 0.55 8.29 8.94
C LEU A 47 0.10 7.15 9.84
N THR A 48 -1.09 7.29 10.39
CA THR A 48 -1.78 6.24 11.15
C THR A 48 -3.13 6.00 10.50
N VAL A 49 -3.46 4.73 10.30
CA VAL A 49 -4.76 4.30 9.78
C VAL A 49 -5.56 3.73 10.94
N LYS A 50 -6.80 4.18 11.10
CA LYS A 50 -7.76 3.61 12.05
C LYS A 50 -9.04 3.18 11.36
N ASP A 51 -9.69 2.15 11.90
CA ASP A 51 -11.02 1.72 11.46
C ASP A 51 -12.15 2.56 12.09
N SER A 52 -13.39 2.17 11.82
CA SER A 52 -14.59 2.83 12.36
C SER A 52 -14.74 2.72 13.88
N ASP A 53 -14.03 1.78 14.50
CA ASP A 53 -14.07 1.47 15.92
C ASP A 53 -12.85 2.07 16.66
N ASP A 54 -12.11 2.97 15.99
CA ASP A 54 -10.87 3.63 16.46
C ASP A 54 -9.69 2.68 16.69
N ASN A 55 -9.73 1.46 16.17
CA ASN A 55 -8.60 0.53 16.24
C ASN A 55 -7.56 0.87 15.18
N THR A 56 -6.28 0.86 15.57
CA THR A 56 -5.17 1.03 14.65
C THR A 56 -5.07 -0.16 13.70
N VAL A 57 -5.08 0.12 12.39
CA VAL A 57 -4.91 -0.86 11.32
C VAL A 57 -3.45 -0.89 10.91
N GLU A 58 -2.87 -2.09 10.84
CA GLU A 58 -1.51 -2.27 10.32
C GLU A 58 -1.44 -1.75 8.88
N SER A 59 -0.54 -0.81 8.65
CA SER A 59 -0.39 -0.14 7.36
C SER A 59 1.08 -0.07 6.95
N GLN A 60 1.32 -0.28 5.66
CA GLN A 60 2.63 -0.23 5.05
C GLN A 60 2.77 1.01 4.17
N LEU A 61 3.85 1.78 4.37
CA LEU A 61 4.21 2.90 3.49
C LEU A 61 5.34 2.50 2.55
N VAL A 62 5.15 2.71 1.24
CA VAL A 62 6.10 2.38 0.17
C VAL A 62 6.48 3.65 -0.61
N PRO A 63 7.76 3.99 -0.76
CA PRO A 63 8.20 5.12 -1.59
C PRO A 63 7.84 4.90 -3.07
N LEU A 64 7.36 5.95 -3.74
CA LEU A 64 7.14 5.92 -5.18
C LEU A 64 8.48 6.04 -5.93
N ARG A 65 8.69 5.20 -6.96
CA ARG A 65 9.93 5.23 -7.77
C ARG A 65 9.87 6.33 -8.83
N ASN A 66 11.04 6.84 -9.23
CA ASN A 66 11.19 7.93 -10.21
C ASN A 66 10.42 7.71 -11.53
N TRP A 67 10.27 6.47 -12.01
CA TRP A 67 9.50 6.23 -13.24
C TRP A 67 7.99 6.42 -13.07
N THR A 68 7.45 6.14 -11.87
CA THR A 68 6.03 6.36 -11.54
C THR A 68 5.75 7.86 -11.42
N VAL A 69 6.70 8.60 -10.86
CA VAL A 69 6.70 10.08 -10.83
C VAL A 69 6.64 10.63 -12.26
N ASN A 70 7.41 10.04 -13.19
CA ASN A 70 7.50 10.52 -14.57
C ASN A 70 6.20 10.43 -15.39
N VAL A 71 5.31 9.48 -15.07
CA VAL A 71 4.00 9.35 -15.74
C VAL A 71 2.96 10.31 -15.13
N GLY A 72 3.14 10.68 -13.85
CA GLY A 72 2.27 11.62 -13.13
C GLY A 72 2.62 13.11 -13.29
N ILE A 73 3.65 13.45 -14.08
CA ILE A 73 4.26 14.81 -14.19
C ILE A 73 3.25 15.91 -14.58
N SER A 74 2.10 15.59 -15.18
CA SER A 74 1.11 16.63 -15.51
C SER A 74 0.35 17.19 -14.30
N SER A 75 0.59 16.67 -13.09
CA SER A 75 -0.04 17.13 -11.85
C SER A 75 0.99 17.89 -11.01
N ASP A 76 0.73 19.16 -10.68
CA ASP A 76 1.62 20.07 -9.92
C ASP A 76 2.01 19.57 -8.50
N LYS A 77 1.44 18.45 -8.04
CA LYS A 77 1.74 17.80 -6.76
C LYS A 77 1.82 16.29 -6.99
N VAL A 78 3.03 15.76 -6.97
CA VAL A 78 3.25 14.30 -7.09
C VAL A 78 3.26 13.68 -5.70
N ALA A 79 2.50 12.61 -5.52
CA ALA A 79 2.58 11.78 -4.31
C ALA A 79 4.01 11.24 -4.12
N LEU A 80 4.54 11.31 -2.90
CA LEU A 80 5.87 10.76 -2.57
C LEU A 80 5.78 9.29 -2.15
N PHE A 81 4.64 8.87 -1.60
CA PHE A 81 4.46 7.54 -1.03
C PHE A 81 3.13 6.91 -1.46
N SER A 82 3.09 5.58 -1.42
CA SER A 82 1.86 4.79 -1.47
C SER A 82 1.63 4.12 -0.12
N LEU A 83 0.48 4.42 0.49
CA LEU A 83 0.00 3.80 1.71
C LEU A 83 -0.85 2.58 1.38
N PHE A 84 -0.50 1.44 1.96
CA PHE A 84 -1.21 0.17 1.80
C PHE A 84 -1.77 -0.28 3.14
N PHE A 85 -3.03 -0.68 3.17
CA PHE A 85 -3.64 -1.26 4.36
C PHE A 85 -4.77 -2.23 4.01
N PRO A 86 -4.96 -3.30 4.81
CA PRO A 86 -6.03 -4.26 4.60
C PRO A 86 -7.37 -3.70 5.08
N VAL A 87 -8.44 -4.09 4.38
CA VAL A 87 -9.82 -3.70 4.69
C VAL A 87 -10.74 -4.91 4.57
N SER A 88 -11.83 -4.91 5.34
CA SER A 88 -12.77 -6.03 5.42
C SER A 88 -14.21 -5.49 5.36
N VAL A 89 -14.84 -5.54 4.19
CA VAL A 89 -16.11 -4.83 3.92
C VAL A 89 -17.26 -5.82 3.77
N PRO A 90 -18.43 -5.57 4.41
CA PRO A 90 -19.59 -6.47 4.33
C PRO A 90 -20.19 -6.53 2.92
N PRO A 91 -21.03 -7.55 2.63
CA PRO A 91 -21.84 -7.60 1.40
C PRO A 91 -22.68 -6.35 1.21
N PHE A 92 -22.69 -5.79 -0.01
CA PHE A 92 -23.48 -4.60 -0.37
C PHE A 92 -23.39 -3.42 0.62
N GLY A 93 -22.27 -3.31 1.34
CA GLY A 93 -22.11 -2.35 2.42
C GLY A 93 -20.83 -1.54 2.28
N PHE A 94 -20.58 -0.71 3.29
CA PHE A 94 -19.39 0.13 3.34
C PHE A 94 -18.71 0.04 4.70
N ARG A 95 -17.43 0.42 4.74
CA ARG A 95 -16.70 0.73 5.97
C ARG A 95 -15.96 2.05 5.82
N THR A 96 -15.73 2.69 6.96
CA THR A 96 -15.02 3.95 7.04
C THR A 96 -13.69 3.74 7.75
N TYR A 97 -12.65 4.37 7.20
CA TYR A 97 -11.31 4.40 7.77
C TYR A 97 -10.85 5.85 7.87
N THR A 98 -10.03 6.14 8.86
CA THR A 98 -9.42 7.47 9.04
C THR A 98 -7.92 7.38 8.89
N ILE A 99 -7.35 8.36 8.19
CA ILE A 99 -5.91 8.51 7.99
C ILE A 99 -5.51 9.83 8.64
N SER A 100 -4.64 9.79 9.64
CA SER A 100 -4.17 10.96 10.37
C SER A 100 -2.64 11.04 10.36
N LYS A 101 -2.13 12.27 10.52
CA LYS A 101 -0.73 12.51 10.86
C LYS A 101 -0.61 12.63 12.38
N GLU A 102 0.15 11.73 12.98
CA GLU A 102 0.38 11.72 14.43
C GLU A 102 1.86 11.91 14.76
N ASN A 103 2.13 12.51 15.92
CA ASN A 103 3.49 12.79 16.37
C ASN A 103 4.01 11.59 17.18
N GLY A 104 5.03 10.89 16.70
CA GLY A 104 5.66 9.76 17.40
C GLY A 104 5.13 8.37 17.00
N SER A 105 3.96 8.26 16.38
CA SER A 105 3.47 7.05 15.72
C SER A 105 3.99 6.99 14.28
N ARG A 106 4.81 5.97 13.99
CA ARG A 106 5.26 5.69 12.62
C ARG A 106 4.34 4.63 12.04
N SER A 107 3.76 4.89 10.85
CA SER A 107 3.36 3.78 9.97
C SER A 107 4.54 2.82 9.86
N VAL A 108 4.29 1.51 9.69
CA VAL A 108 5.38 0.57 9.43
C VAL A 108 5.95 0.95 8.07
N PHE A 109 7.02 1.75 8.11
CA PHE A 109 7.79 2.09 6.93
C PHE A 109 8.34 0.78 6.40
N SER A 110 7.90 0.38 5.21
CA SER A 110 8.59 -0.72 4.57
C SER A 110 9.95 -0.21 4.13
N THR A 111 10.98 -0.64 4.86
CA THR A 111 12.34 -0.56 4.36
C THR A 111 12.38 -1.43 3.10
N ILE A 112 12.59 -0.82 1.94
CA ILE A 112 12.97 -1.57 0.74
C ILE A 112 14.30 -2.24 1.11
N GLN A 113 14.25 -3.52 1.47
CA GLN A 113 15.46 -4.32 1.60
C GLN A 113 15.97 -4.56 0.18
N THR A 114 16.90 -3.72 -0.27
CA THR A 114 17.78 -4.10 -1.37
C THR A 114 18.60 -5.28 -0.87
N ALA A 115 18.19 -6.49 -1.26
CA ALA A 115 18.95 -7.69 -0.97
C ALA A 115 20.39 -7.44 -1.46
N LEU A 116 21.36 -7.56 -0.56
CA LEU A 116 22.77 -7.53 -0.92
C LEU A 116 22.98 -8.64 -1.95
N VAL A 117 23.32 -8.25 -3.17
CA VAL A 117 23.56 -9.14 -4.30
C VAL A 117 24.85 -9.89 -4.02
N ASN A 118 24.76 -10.96 -3.25
CA ASN A 118 25.80 -11.98 -3.22
C ASN A 118 25.46 -13.02 -4.29
N GLU A 119 26.40 -13.18 -5.20
CA GLU A 119 26.32 -13.90 -6.46
C GLU A 119 25.84 -15.36 -6.26
N SER A 120 25.00 -15.84 -7.20
CA SER A 120 24.46 -17.21 -7.34
C SER A 120 23.22 -17.63 -6.51
N ARG A 121 22.34 -16.71 -6.12
CA ARG A 121 21.08 -17.10 -5.44
C ARG A 121 19.83 -16.60 -6.14
N THR A 122 18.73 -17.30 -5.91
CA THR A 122 17.36 -16.84 -6.18
C THR A 122 16.87 -16.05 -4.98
N PHE A 123 16.08 -14.98 -5.16
CA PHE A 123 15.36 -14.36 -4.03
C PHE A 123 13.89 -14.79 -4.05
N GLU A 124 13.33 -15.03 -2.87
CA GLU A 124 11.94 -15.46 -2.70
C GLU A 124 11.07 -14.29 -2.21
N ALA A 125 9.87 -14.14 -2.76
CA ALA A 125 8.86 -13.20 -2.30
C ALA A 125 7.53 -13.92 -2.03
N GLY A 126 6.82 -13.44 -1.00
CA GLY A 126 5.52 -13.99 -0.60
C GLY A 126 5.41 -14.08 0.93
N PRO A 127 4.52 -13.29 1.56
CA PRO A 127 4.33 -13.36 3.01
C PRO A 127 3.50 -14.56 3.47
N GLY A 128 2.78 -15.23 2.56
CA GLY A 128 1.90 -16.37 2.84
C GLY A 128 2.39 -17.70 2.25
N ASN A 129 1.45 -18.61 1.99
CA ASN A 129 1.75 -19.95 1.47
C ASN A 129 2.21 -19.95 0.01
N LEU A 130 1.76 -18.95 -0.78
CA LEU A 130 2.19 -18.77 -2.16
C LEU A 130 3.54 -18.03 -2.17
N LYS A 131 4.56 -18.68 -2.73
CA LYS A 131 5.90 -18.15 -2.89
C LYS A 131 6.28 -18.03 -4.35
N MET A 132 7.07 -17.01 -4.66
CA MET A 132 7.65 -16.79 -5.99
C MET A 132 9.16 -16.64 -5.85
N SER A 133 9.91 -17.36 -6.66
CA SER A 133 11.38 -17.23 -6.71
C SER A 133 11.79 -16.48 -7.98
N PHE A 134 12.78 -15.61 -7.84
CA PHE A 134 13.29 -14.77 -8.92
C PHE A 134 14.80 -14.93 -9.05
N SER A 135 15.30 -14.85 -10.28
CA SER A 135 16.74 -14.74 -10.55
C SER A 135 17.29 -13.45 -9.94
N SER A 136 18.30 -13.53 -9.06
CA SER A 136 18.93 -12.31 -8.53
C SER A 136 19.78 -11.57 -9.57
N ILE A 137 20.05 -12.18 -10.72
CA ILE A 137 20.82 -11.57 -11.81
C ILE A 137 19.88 -10.86 -12.80
N SER A 138 18.86 -11.56 -13.30
CA SER A 138 17.95 -11.02 -14.33
C SER A 138 16.68 -10.40 -13.76
N GLY A 139 16.35 -10.64 -12.49
CA GLY A 139 15.08 -10.25 -11.88
C GLY A 139 13.86 -11.03 -12.41
N GLN A 140 14.06 -12.00 -13.30
CA GLN A 140 12.98 -12.77 -13.91
C GLN A 140 12.42 -13.80 -12.93
N LEU A 141 11.11 -14.03 -12.99
CA LEU A 141 10.43 -15.11 -12.28
C LEU A 141 10.96 -16.46 -12.75
N GLN A 142 11.32 -17.33 -11.82
CA GLN A 142 11.82 -18.67 -12.10
C GLN A 142 10.82 -19.74 -11.66
N GLN A 143 10.16 -19.56 -10.52
CA GLN A 143 9.22 -20.54 -9.99
C GLN A 143 8.10 -19.88 -9.18
N ILE A 144 6.93 -20.54 -9.20
CA ILE A 144 5.83 -20.28 -8.30
C ILE A 144 5.55 -21.58 -7.54
N SER A 145 5.47 -21.53 -6.22
CA SER A 145 5.20 -22.68 -5.36
C SER A 145 4.13 -22.34 -4.32
N ASN A 146 3.32 -23.33 -3.93
CA ASN A 146 2.34 -23.17 -2.86
C ASN A 146 2.60 -24.21 -1.76
N TYR A 147 3.19 -23.77 -0.66
CA TYR A 147 3.57 -24.66 0.44
C TYR A 147 2.38 -25.30 1.16
N ARG A 148 1.15 -24.90 0.86
CA ARG A 148 -0.06 -25.54 1.40
C ARG A 148 -0.52 -26.72 0.57
N THR A 149 -0.39 -26.66 -0.75
CA THR A 149 -0.98 -27.63 -1.68
C THR A 149 0.04 -28.53 -2.36
N GLY A 150 1.34 -28.26 -2.17
CA GLY A 150 2.42 -28.85 -2.97
C GLY A 150 2.50 -28.18 -4.34
#